data_AF-A0A0R2Q8F3-F1
#
_entry.id   AF-A0A0R2Q8F3-F1
#
_cell.length_a   1.000
_cell.length_b   1.000
_cell.length_c   1.000
_cell.angle_alpha   90.00
_cell.angle_beta   90.00
_cell.angle_gamma   90.00
#
_symmetry.space_group_name_H-M   'P 1'
#
loop_
_entity.id
_entity.type
_entity.pdbx_description
1 polymer ?
#
loop_
_entity_poly.entity_id
_entity_poly.type
_entity_poly.pdbx_seq_one_letter_code
_entity_poly.pdbx_strand_id
1 'polypeptide(L)'
;MKLLPTRKPVARTAVSSHDSLGRGVEIAVSVGVFFVVGLLLDNSFGTKPVFIIVCTLFSMLGSFARLWYVYDIDMQRQEIKRRESATSHMRGAEVLAEK
;
A
#
# COMPACT_ATOMS: atom_id res chain seq x y z
N MET A 1 -4.68 -25.62 39.88
CA MET A 1 -4.33 -25.96 38.48
C MET A 1 -4.16 -24.65 37.72
N LYS A 2 -3.04 -24.53 36.99
CA LYS A 2 -2.44 -23.27 36.53
C LYS A 2 -3.13 -22.80 35.24
N LEU A 3 -4.07 -21.86 35.35
CA LEU A 3 -4.74 -21.20 34.22
C LEU A 3 -3.87 -20.07 33.67
N LEU A 4 -2.79 -20.41 32.96
CA LEU A 4 -2.04 -19.40 32.22
C LEU A 4 -2.65 -19.25 30.82
N PRO A 5 -3.08 -18.05 30.41
CA PRO A 5 -3.48 -17.79 29.04
C PRO A 5 -2.24 -17.94 28.16
N THR A 6 -2.24 -18.95 27.30
CA THR A 6 -1.24 -19.13 26.24
C THR A 6 -1.32 -17.91 25.32
N ARG A 7 -0.40 -16.95 25.49
CA ARG A 7 -0.26 -15.85 24.54
C ARG A 7 0.11 -16.46 23.19
N LYS A 8 -0.83 -16.44 22.23
CA LYS A 8 -0.53 -16.70 20.82
C LYS A 8 0.64 -15.80 20.43
N PRO A 9 1.74 -16.34 19.86
CA PRO A 9 2.81 -15.50 19.37
C PRO A 9 2.22 -14.60 18.30
N VAL A 10 2.26 -13.29 18.53
CA VAL A 10 1.98 -12.31 17.49
C VAL A 10 3.06 -12.56 16.45
N ALA A 11 2.69 -13.20 15.35
CA ALA A 11 3.55 -13.28 14.18
C ALA A 11 3.92 -11.83 13.86
N ARG A 12 5.16 -11.44 14.16
CA ARG A 12 5.73 -10.22 13.62
C ARG A 12 5.81 -10.50 12.13
N THR A 13 4.74 -10.14 11.41
CA THR A 13 4.76 -10.01 9.96
C THR A 13 5.84 -8.98 9.70
N ALA A 14 7.06 -9.45 9.43
CA ALA A 14 8.12 -8.61 8.94
C ALA A 14 7.52 -7.92 7.71
N VAL A 15 7.35 -6.61 7.79
CA VAL A 15 6.93 -5.78 6.66
C VAL A 15 7.87 -6.16 5.52
N SER A 16 7.35 -6.87 4.52
CA SER A 16 8.14 -7.43 3.44
C SER A 16 8.84 -6.27 2.74
N SER A 17 10.17 -6.16 2.91
CA SER A 17 10.96 -5.01 2.46
C SER A 17 10.86 -4.74 0.95
N HIS A 18 10.45 -5.74 0.16
CA HIS A 18 10.15 -5.59 -1.27
C HIS A 18 9.05 -4.56 -1.55
N ASP A 19 8.02 -4.48 -0.70
CA ASP A 19 6.86 -3.62 -0.94
C ASP A 19 7.20 -2.13 -0.68
N SER A 20 8.03 -1.87 0.34
CA SER A 20 8.52 -0.53 0.65
C SER A 20 9.48 0.01 -0.41
N LEU A 21 10.36 -0.83 -0.95
CA LEU A 21 11.30 -0.42 -2.00
C LEU A 21 10.56 -0.12 -3.31
N GLY A 22 9.59 -0.95 -3.69
CA GLY A 22 8.76 -0.75 -4.89
C GLY A 22 7.98 0.58 -4.84
N ARG A 23 7.37 0.90 -3.70
CA ARG A 23 6.71 2.21 -3.51
C ARG A 23 7.67 3.38 -3.59
N GLY A 24 8.88 3.25 -3.03
CA GLY A 24 9.90 4.31 -3.11
C GLY A 24 10.29 4.64 -4.55
N VAL A 25 10.55 3.61 -5.36
CA VAL A 25 10.88 3.76 -6.79
C VAL A 25 9.73 4.41 -7.54
N GLU A 26 8.50 3.96 -7.29
CA GLU A 26 7.31 4.50 -7.95
C GLU A 26 7.09 5.99 -7.68
N ILE A 27 7.22 6.40 -6.42
CA ILE A 27 7.13 7.82 -6.04
C ILE A 27 8.25 8.61 -6.70
N ALA A 28 9.49 8.13 -6.65
CA ALA A 28 10.64 8.80 -7.27
C ALA A 28 10.45 8.99 -8.79
N VAL A 29 9.95 7.95 -9.48
CA VAL A 29 9.65 8.04 -10.91
C VAL A 29 8.56 9.08 -11.19
N SER A 30 7.46 9.07 -10.43
CA SER A 30 6.39 10.08 -10.62
C SER A 30 6.89 11.51 -10.39
N VAL A 31 7.66 11.75 -9.33
CA VAL A 31 8.23 13.07 -9.04
C VAL A 31 9.21 13.48 -10.14
N GLY A 32 10.09 12.56 -10.57
CA GLY A 32 11.04 12.81 -11.66
C GLY A 32 10.35 13.18 -12.97
N VAL A 33 9.27 12.49 -13.35
CA VAL A 33 8.50 12.81 -14.57
C VAL A 33 7.92 14.22 -14.50
N PHE A 34 7.23 14.57 -13.42
CA PHE A 34 6.63 15.89 -13.28
C PHE A 34 7.67 17.00 -13.15
N PHE A 35 8.83 16.72 -12.56
CA PHE A 35 9.94 17.65 -12.50
C PHE A 35 10.50 17.95 -13.90
N VAL A 36 10.73 16.92 -14.73
CA VAL A 36 11.17 17.09 -16.12
C VAL A 36 10.14 17.87 -16.94
N VAL A 37 8.86 17.56 -16.79
CA VAL A 37 7.78 18.29 -17.46
C VAL A 37 7.77 19.76 -17.04
N GLY A 38 7.83 20.03 -15.73
CA GLY A 38 7.91 21.39 -15.20
C GLY A 38 9.11 22.16 -15.75
N LEU A 39 10.28 21.52 -15.82
CA LEU A 39 11.50 22.11 -16.40
C LEU A 39 11.34 22.48 -17.87
N LEU A 40 10.74 21.61 -18.68
CA LEU A 40 10.50 21.87 -20.10
C LEU A 40 9.53 23.04 -20.30
N LEU A 41 8.46 23.09 -19.50
CA LEU A 41 7.48 24.18 -19.52
C LEU A 41 8.12 25.49 -19.09
N ASP A 42 8.81 25.52 -17.95
CA ASP A 42 9.48 26.73 -17.47
C ASP A 42 10.56 27.24 -18.43
N ASN A 43 11.24 26.34 -19.16
CA ASN A 43 12.20 26.73 -20.19
C ASN A 43 11.54 27.30 -21.45
N SER A 44 10.34 26.83 -21.80
CA SER A 44 9.61 27.28 -22.98
C SER A 44 8.89 28.60 -22.75
N PHE A 45 8.35 28.81 -21.54
CA PHE A 45 7.58 30.00 -21.17
C PHE A 45 8.40 31.07 -20.41
N GLY A 46 9.65 30.76 -20.04
CA GLY A 46 10.52 31.69 -19.31
C GLY A 46 10.10 31.93 -17.85
N THR A 47 9.13 31.17 -17.33
CA THR A 47 8.50 31.33 -16.01
C THR A 47 9.26 30.62 -14.88
N LYS A 48 10.54 30.30 -15.09
CA LYS A 48 11.37 29.59 -14.09
C LYS A 48 11.30 30.30 -12.73
N PRO A 49 10.91 29.63 -11.62
CA PRO A 49 10.65 28.19 -11.44
C PRO A 49 9.17 27.83 -11.15
N VAL A 50 8.20 28.56 -11.71
CA VAL A 50 6.78 28.43 -11.31
C VAL A 50 6.19 27.07 -11.72
N PHE A 51 6.35 26.63 -12.97
CA PHE A 51 5.77 25.35 -13.41
C PHE A 51 6.46 24.16 -12.74
N ILE A 52 7.77 24.23 -12.49
CA ILE A 52 8.47 23.19 -11.72
C ILE A 52 7.83 23.02 -10.34
N ILE A 53 7.57 24.12 -9.61
CA ILE A 53 6.97 24.07 -8.28
C ILE A 53 5.57 23.47 -8.36
N VAL A 54 4.72 23.97 -9.26
CA VAL A 54 3.34 23.50 -9.39
C VAL A 54 3.27 22.03 -9.79
N CYS A 55 4.04 21.60 -10.79
CA CYS A 55 4.09 20.21 -11.23
C CYS A 55 4.64 19.27 -10.13
N THR A 56 5.66 19.72 -9.39
CA THR A 56 6.24 18.92 -8.29
C THR A 56 5.24 18.74 -7.15
N LEU A 57 4.55 19.82 -6.76
CA LEU A 57 3.48 19.74 -5.77
C LEU A 57 2.35 18.83 -6.24
N PHE A 58 1.92 18.95 -7.50
CA PHE A 58 0.90 18.07 -8.06
C PHE A 58 1.31 16.60 -8.03
N SER A 59 2.56 16.29 -8.38
CA SER A 59 3.11 14.93 -8.30
C SER A 59 3.12 14.38 -6.87
N MET A 60 3.49 15.22 -5.91
CA MET A 60 3.50 14.86 -4.51
C MET A 60 2.07 14.55 -4.02
N LEU A 61 1.09 15.39 -4.33
CA LEU A 61 -0.31 15.13 -4.00
C LEU A 61 -0.84 13.86 -4.68
N GLY A 62 -0.52 13.65 -5.96
CA GLY A 62 -0.92 12.44 -6.69
C GLY A 62 -0.35 11.15 -6.07
N SER A 63 0.91 11.20 -5.64
CA SER A 63 1.56 10.09 -4.94
C SER A 63 0.87 9.76 -3.61
N PHE A 64 0.48 10.79 -2.84
CA PHE A 64 -0.29 10.62 -1.60
C PHE A 64 -1.69 10.08 -1.84
N ALA A 65 -2.42 10.60 -2.83
CA ALA A 65 -3.74 10.11 -3.19
C ALA A 65 -3.69 8.62 -3.56
N ARG A 66 -2.70 8.23 -4.37
CA ARG A 66 -2.50 6.83 -4.75
C ARG A 66 -2.20 5.94 -3.55
N LEU A 67 -1.36 6.39 -2.61
CA LEU A 67 -1.08 5.64 -1.39
C LEU A 67 -2.38 5.36 -0.62
N TRP A 68 -3.28 6.34 -0.57
CA TRP A 68 -4.59 6.21 0.07
C TRP A 68 -5.48 5.17 -0.64
N TYR A 69 -5.56 5.21 -1.97
CA TYR A 69 -6.30 4.21 -2.74
C TYR A 69 -5.75 2.78 -2.59
N VAL A 70 -4.43 2.63 -2.61
CA VAL A 70 -3.79 1.32 -2.45
C VAL A 70 -4.07 0.74 -1.07
N TYR A 71 -4.08 1.58 -0.03
CA TYR A 71 -4.40 1.15 1.33
C TYR A 71 -5.82 0.57 1.46
N ASP A 72 -6.81 1.18 0.80
CA ASP A 72 -8.19 0.68 0.82
C ASP A 72 -8.31 -0.70 0.17
N ILE A 73 -7.64 -0.91 -0.96
CA ILE A 73 -7.59 -2.20 -1.66
C ILE A 73 -6.93 -3.29 -0.81
N ASP A 74 -5.84 -2.97 -0.12
CA ASP A 74 -5.12 -3.92 0.74
C ASP A 74 -5.95 -4.34 1.96
N MET A 75 -6.76 -3.44 2.52
CA MET A 75 -7.67 -3.74 3.63
C MET A 75 -8.76 -4.72 3.22
N GLN A 76 -9.41 -4.49 2.07
CA GLN A 76 -10.43 -5.41 1.56
C GLN A 76 -9.86 -6.81 1.30
N ARG A 77 -8.63 -6.89 0.77
CA ARG A 77 -7.94 -8.19 0.58
C ARG A 77 -7.72 -8.95 1.87
N GLN A 78 -7.34 -8.26 2.95
CA GLN A 78 -7.14 -8.91 4.25
C GLN A 78 -8.46 -9.33 4.90
N GLU A 79 -9.54 -8.59 4.65
CA GLU A 79 -10.86 -8.94 5.16
C GLU A 79 -11.42 -10.18 4.45
N ILE A 80 -11.27 -10.28 3.12
CA ILE A 80 -11.62 -11.48 2.35
C ILE A 80 -10.85 -12.70 2.86
N LYS A 81 -9.52 -12.58 2.99
CA LYS A 81 -8.68 -13.68 3.53
C LYS A 81 -9.11 -14.12 4.94
N ARG A 82 -9.50 -13.17 5.79
CA ARG A 82 -10.01 -13.47 7.14
C ARG A 82 -11.34 -14.21 7.08
N ARG A 83 -12.28 -13.76 6.23
CA ARG A 83 -13.58 -14.42 6.04
C ARG A 83 -13.42 -15.84 5.50
N GLU A 84 -12.58 -16.05 4.50
CA GLU A 84 -12.25 -17.37 3.94
C GLU A 84 -11.61 -18.29 4.99
N SER A 85 -10.66 -17.77 5.79
CA SER A 85 -10.06 -18.55 6.87
C SER A 85 -11.10 -18.93 7.95
N ALA A 86 -12.03 -18.04 8.29
CA ALA A 86 -13.08 -18.32 9.27
C ALA A 86 -14.08 -19.37 8.77
N THR A 87 -14.47 -19.35 7.49
CA THR A 87 -15.37 -20.35 6.91
C THR A 87 -14.68 -21.69 6.66
N SER A 88 -13.38 -21.71 6.37
CA SER A 88 -12.62 -22.97 6.21
C SER A 88 -12.64 -23.84 7.47
N HIS A 89 -12.63 -23.22 8.66
CA HIS A 89 -12.74 -23.93 9.93
C HIS A 89 -14.12 -24.57 10.15
N MET A 90 -15.21 -23.96 9.66
CA MET A 90 -16.55 -24.55 9.75
C MET A 90 -16.71 -25.72 8.77
N ARG A 91 -16.21 -25.56 7.54
CA ARG A 91 -16.31 -26.59 6.50
C ARG A 91 -15.54 -27.87 6.85
N GLY A 92 -14.39 -27.74 7.53
CA GLY A 92 -13.63 -28.90 8.02
C GLY A 92 -14.33 -29.68 9.14
N ALA A 93 -15.10 -29.00 9.99
CA ALA A 93 -15.86 -29.63 11.06
C ALA A 93 -17.08 -30.41 10.53
N GLU A 94 -17.72 -29.90 9.48
CA GLU A 94 -18.86 -30.56 8.81
C GLU A 94 -18.43 -31.85 8.10
N VAL A 95 -17.30 -31.83 7.39
CA VAL A 95 -16.73 -33.00 6.70
C VAL A 95 -16.23 -34.09 7.67
N LEU A 96 -15.82 -33.72 8.89
CA LEU A 96 -15.45 -34.68 9.94
C LEU A 96 -16.66 -35.28 10.67
N ALA A 97 -17.82 -34.62 10.61
CA ALA A 97 -19.07 -35.12 11.21
C ALA A 97 -19.82 -36.10 10.28
N GLU A 98 -19.54 -36.06 8.98
CA GLU A 98 -20.15 -36.95 7.96
C GLU A 98 -19.42 -38.31 7.82
N LYS A 99 -18.27 -38.50 8.48
CA LYS A 99 -17.44 -39.71 8.37
C LYS A 99 -17.45 -40.54 9.64
#